data_AF-A0A7D5N007-F1
#
_entry.id   AF-A0A7D5N007-F1
#
_cell.length_a   1.000
_cell.length_b   1.000
_cell.length_c   1.000
_cell.angle_alpha   90.00
_cell.angle_beta   90.00
_cell.angle_gamma   90.00
#
_symmetry.space_group_name_H-M   'P 1'
#
loop_
_entity.id
_entity.type
_entity.pdbx_description
1 polymer ?
#
loop_
_entity_poly.entity_id
_entity_poly.type
_entity_poly.pdbx_seq_one_letter_code
_entity_poly.pdbx_strand_id
1 'polypeptide(L)'
;MFTLNNNDNTKDLLENDLECPISRDIMKDPVTTCDGYTYDNSDITQWLKSNNRSPQTNLPLANKGLVPNLLLKKRFSNIAIMGMHMYLLWQKIIDVLLPNK
;
A
#
# COMPACT_ATOMS: atom_id res chain seq x y z
N MET A 1 -26.61 -10.49 -16.03
CA MET A 1 -26.99 -10.29 -14.61
C MET A 1 -25.79 -10.76 -13.79
N PHE A 2 -24.83 -9.85 -13.56
CA PHE A 2 -23.61 -10.19 -12.83
C PHE A 2 -23.93 -10.15 -11.34
N THR A 3 -23.81 -11.29 -10.68
CA THR A 3 -23.97 -11.44 -9.24
C THR A 3 -22.86 -10.69 -8.51
N LEU A 4 -23.24 -9.66 -7.75
CA LEU A 4 -22.36 -9.01 -6.79
C LEU A 4 -22.08 -10.00 -5.65
N ASN A 5 -20.89 -10.61 -5.66
CA ASN A 5 -20.40 -11.37 -4.52
C ASN A 5 -19.87 -10.36 -3.48
N ASN A 6 -20.61 -10.24 -2.38
CA ASN A 6 -20.45 -9.20 -1.36
C ASN A 6 -19.29 -9.45 -0.38
N ASN A 7 -18.07 -9.76 -0.83
CA ASN A 7 -16.92 -9.78 0.10
C ASN A 7 -15.49 -9.63 -0.46
N ASP A 8 -15.24 -9.56 -1.77
CA ASP A 8 -13.86 -9.69 -2.28
C ASP A 8 -13.24 -8.44 -2.94
N ASN A 9 -13.95 -7.30 -3.03
CA ASN A 9 -13.42 -6.16 -3.82
C ASN A 9 -12.65 -5.11 -3.01
N THR A 10 -12.89 -4.98 -1.70
CA THR A 10 -12.30 -3.91 -0.89
C THR A 10 -10.89 -4.24 -0.41
N LYS A 11 -10.58 -5.52 -0.25
CA LYS A 11 -9.25 -6.00 0.16
C LYS A 11 -8.26 -5.91 -1.01
N ASP A 12 -8.66 -6.38 -2.18
CA ASP A 12 -7.83 -6.38 -3.40
C ASP A 12 -7.56 -4.97 -3.93
N LEU A 13 -8.54 -4.05 -3.87
CA LEU A 13 -8.31 -2.65 -4.25
C LEU A 13 -7.36 -1.93 -3.29
N LEU A 14 -7.35 -2.32 -2.01
CA LEU A 14 -6.47 -1.74 -1.00
C LEU A 14 -5.06 -2.33 -1.04
N GLU A 15 -4.92 -3.63 -1.32
CA GLU A 15 -3.61 -4.28 -1.44
C GLU A 15 -2.84 -3.81 -2.68
N ASN A 16 -3.50 -3.69 -3.84
CA ASN A 16 -2.85 -3.29 -5.09
C ASN A 16 -2.30 -1.85 -5.07
N ASP A 17 -2.99 -0.92 -4.40
CA ASP A 17 -2.56 0.47 -4.29
C ASP A 17 -1.36 0.67 -3.34
N LEU A 18 -1.05 -0.33 -2.52
CA LEU A 18 -0.07 -0.26 -1.45
C LEU A 18 1.17 -1.13 -1.69
N GLU A 19 1.09 -2.01 -2.68
CA GLU A 19 2.16 -2.90 -3.10
C GLU A 19 3.17 -2.16 -3.99
N CYS A 20 4.46 -2.34 -3.71
CA CYS A 20 5.52 -1.81 -4.55
C CYS A 20 5.55 -2.60 -5.87
N PRO A 21 5.48 -1.95 -7.04
CA PRO A 21 5.48 -2.64 -8.31
C PRO A 21 6.80 -3.36 -8.67
N ILE A 22 7.90 -3.09 -7.93
CA ILE A 22 9.20 -3.74 -8.11
C ILE A 22 9.31 -4.98 -7.22
N SER A 23 9.13 -4.82 -5.90
CA SER A 23 9.36 -5.90 -4.92
C SER A 23 8.14 -6.78 -4.68
N ARG A 24 6.94 -6.31 -5.05
CA ARG A 24 5.66 -6.97 -4.70
C ARG A 24 5.40 -7.03 -3.18
N ASP A 25 6.09 -6.18 -2.43
CA ASP A 25 5.93 -6.00 -0.98
C ASP A 25 5.19 -4.68 -0.66
N ILE A 26 4.61 -4.59 0.53
CA ILE A 26 3.98 -3.37 1.01
C ILE A 26 5.01 -2.23 1.11
N MET A 27 4.72 -1.09 0.48
CA MET A 27 5.57 0.10 0.52
C MET A 27 5.64 0.69 1.94
N LYS A 28 6.86 0.89 2.45
CA LYS A 28 7.12 1.52 3.76
C LYS A 28 7.37 3.01 3.62
N ASP A 29 8.07 3.40 2.55
CA ASP A 29 8.32 4.79 2.21
C ASP A 29 7.93 5.06 0.75
N PRO A 30 6.64 5.32 0.48
CA PRO A 30 6.16 5.49 -0.89
C PRO A 30 6.70 6.79 -1.50
N VAL A 31 7.37 6.66 -2.64
CA VAL A 31 7.87 7.78 -3.45
C VAL A 31 7.40 7.66 -4.89
N THR A 32 7.12 8.80 -5.52
CA THR A 32 6.58 8.89 -6.87
C THR A 32 7.66 9.41 -7.83
N THR A 33 7.80 8.76 -8.98
CA THR A 33 8.68 9.18 -10.07
C THR A 33 7.98 10.19 -11.00
N CYS A 34 8.73 10.84 -11.89
CA CYS A 34 8.19 11.90 -12.77
C CYS A 34 7.10 11.44 -13.76
N ASP A 35 6.97 10.14 -13.97
CA ASP A 35 5.95 9.49 -14.80
C ASP A 35 4.66 9.15 -14.01
N GLY A 36 4.61 9.46 -12.70
CA GLY A 36 3.43 9.32 -11.86
C GLY A 36 3.28 7.99 -11.12
N TYR A 37 4.20 7.03 -11.32
CA TYR A 37 4.16 5.75 -10.60
C TYR A 37 4.79 5.86 -9.22
N THR A 38 4.27 5.10 -8.25
CA THR A 38 4.74 5.09 -6.86
C THR A 38 5.40 3.75 -6.54
N TYR A 39 6.51 3.80 -5.80
CA TYR A 39 7.32 2.66 -5.41
C TYR A 39 7.79 2.83 -3.96
N ASP A 40 8.28 1.75 -3.35
CA ASP A 40 9.09 1.90 -2.15
C ASP A 40 10.41 2.59 -2.50
N ASN A 41 10.81 3.55 -1.66
CA ASN A 41 12.03 4.34 -1.82
C ASN A 41 13.27 3.46 -2.02
N SER A 42 13.40 2.39 -1.24
CA SER A 42 14.59 1.53 -1.28
C SER A 42 14.70 0.79 -2.61
N ASP A 43 13.58 0.28 -3.12
CA ASP A 43 13.50 -0.47 -4.38
C ASP A 43 13.77 0.42 -5.59
N ILE A 44 13.10 1.57 -5.68
CA ILE A 44 13.28 2.48 -6.84
C ILE A 44 14.65 3.12 -6.82
N THR A 45 15.20 3.44 -5.65
CA THR A 45 16.56 3.98 -5.53
C THR A 45 17.58 2.95 -6.02
N GLN A 46 17.40 1.66 -5.66
CA GLN A 46 18.27 0.59 -6.14
C GLN A 46 18.14 0.40 -7.65
N TRP A 47 16.93 0.42 -8.21
CA TRP A 47 16.68 0.33 -9.65
C TRP A 47 17.38 1.44 -10.44
N LEU A 48 17.25 2.69 -9.97
CA LEU A 48 17.79 3.89 -10.63
C LEU A 48 19.32 3.99 -10.55
N LYS A 49 20.01 3.16 -9.77
CA LYS A 49 21.49 3.08 -9.80
C LYS A 49 22.00 2.59 -11.16
N SER A 50 21.29 1.63 -11.75
CA SER A 50 21.71 0.99 -13.00
C SER A 50 20.80 1.32 -14.19
N ASN A 51 19.64 1.95 -13.95
CA ASN A 51 18.65 2.24 -14.97
C ASN A 51 18.26 3.73 -15.01
N ASN A 52 17.73 4.18 -16.15
CA ASN A 52 17.15 5.50 -16.36
C ASN A 52 15.73 5.41 -16.94
N ARG A 53 15.06 4.29 -16.71
CA ARG A 53 13.73 3.96 -17.22
C ARG A 53 12.77 3.64 -16.08
N SER A 54 11.49 3.85 -16.34
CA SER A 54 10.41 3.45 -15.46
C SER A 54 10.37 1.92 -15.33
N PRO A 55 10.35 1.36 -14.11
CA PRO A 55 10.13 -0.08 -13.93
C PRO A 55 8.79 -0.56 -14.51
N GLN A 56 7.76 0.28 -14.50
CA GLN A 56 6.41 -0.08 -14.94
C GLN A 56 6.22 -0.01 -16.46
N THR A 57 6.68 1.08 -17.08
CA THR A 57 6.43 1.30 -18.52
C THR A 57 7.63 0.98 -19.40
N ASN A 58 8.80 0.77 -18.79
CA ASN A 58 10.08 0.63 -19.47
C ASN A 58 10.45 1.85 -20.36
N LEU A 59 9.75 2.98 -20.20
CA LEU A 59 10.03 4.22 -20.91
C LEU A 59 11.13 5.02 -20.18
N PRO A 60 11.95 5.80 -20.91
CA PRO A 60 12.93 6.70 -20.29
C PRO A 60 12.26 7.69 -19.34
N LEU A 61 12.81 7.83 -18.14
CA LEU A 61 12.38 8.87 -17.20
C LEU A 61 13.02 10.19 -17.58
N ALA A 62 12.24 11.28 -17.57
CA ALA A 62 12.74 12.62 -17.85
C ALA A 62 13.80 13.07 -16.83
N ASN A 63 13.68 12.61 -15.59
CA ASN A 63 14.67 12.78 -14.53
C ASN A 63 14.57 11.64 -13.50
N LYS A 64 15.56 11.54 -12.62
CA LYS A 64 15.60 10.55 -11.51
C LYS A 64 15.06 11.12 -10.19
N GLY A 65 14.29 12.20 -10.26
CA GLY A 65 13.68 12.83 -9.09
C GLY A 65 12.64 11.91 -8.45
N LEU A 66 12.68 11.82 -7.12
CA LEU A 66 11.73 11.07 -6.31
C LEU A 66 10.97 12.05 -5.43
N VAL A 67 9.64 12.04 -5.54
CA VAL A 67 8.75 12.91 -4.75
C VAL A 67 8.04 12.06 -3.69
N PRO A 68 8.20 12.34 -2.38
CA PRO A 68 7.50 11.60 -1.35
C PRO A 68 5.98 11.64 -1.48
N ASN A 69 5.31 10.47 -1.45
CA ASN A 69 3.86 10.37 -1.50
C ASN A 69 3.26 10.33 -0.08
N LEU A 70 3.12 11.51 0.52
CA LEU A 70 2.63 11.66 1.90
C LEU A 70 1.16 11.26 2.08
N LEU A 71 0.36 11.32 1.01
CA LEU A 71 -1.05 10.92 1.05
C LEU A 71 -1.17 9.41 1.20
N LEU A 72 -0.39 8.65 0.42
CA LEU A 72 -0.33 7.19 0.54
C LEU A 72 0.22 6.80 1.91
N LYS A 73 1.29 7.47 2.37
CA LYS A 73 1.86 7.29 3.72
C LYS A 73 0.83 7.45 4.85
N LYS A 74 -0.05 8.45 4.74
CA LYS A 74 -1.15 8.65 5.71
C LYS A 74 -2.25 7.59 5.62
N ARG A 75 -2.54 7.06 4.42
CA ARG A 75 -3.49 5.95 4.27
C ARG A 75 -3.02 4.70 5.02
N PHE A 76 -1.72 4.37 4.98
CA PHE A 76 -1.13 3.25 5.74
C PHE A 76 -1.36 3.36 7.25
N SER A 77 -1.14 4.55 7.83
CA SER A 77 -1.37 4.79 9.26
C SER A 77 -2.84 4.57 9.63
N ASN A 78 -3.76 5.05 8.79
CA ASN A 78 -5.18 4.94 9.05
C ASN A 78 -5.66 3.47 9.00
N ILE A 79 -5.20 2.66 8.04
CA ILE A 79 -5.59 1.24 7.92
C ILE A 79 -5.11 0.44 9.14
N ALA A 80 -3.87 0.65 9.59
CA ALA A 80 -3.34 0.00 10.79
C ALA A 80 -4.12 0.40 12.05
N ILE A 81 -4.48 1.68 12.18
CA ILE A 81 -5.31 2.20 13.28
C ILE A 81 -6.72 1.59 13.22
N MET A 82 -7.33 1.46 12.03
CA MET A 82 -8.64 0.83 11.89
C MET A 82 -8.61 -0.66 12.26
N GLY A 83 -7.58 -1.40 11.82
CA GLY A 83 -7.39 -2.81 12.19
C GLY A 83 -7.20 -3.00 13.70
N MET A 84 -6.39 -2.14 14.33
CA MET A 84 -6.18 -2.15 15.77
C MET A 84 -7.45 -1.77 16.54
N HIS A 85 -8.20 -0.77 16.07
CA HIS A 85 -9.46 -0.38 16.70
C HIS A 85 -10.52 -1.49 16.59
N MET A 86 -10.61 -2.16 15.43
CA MET A 86 -11.48 -3.32 15.23
C MET A 86 -11.10 -4.48 16.15
N TYR A 87 -9.80 -4.78 16.28
CA TYR A 87 -9.30 -5.81 17.20
C TYR A 87 -9.66 -5.49 18.66
N LEU A 88 -9.45 -4.24 19.10
CA LEU A 88 -9.81 -3.82 20.47
C LEU A 88 -11.31 -3.86 20.72
N LEU A 89 -12.13 -3.50 19.73
CA LEU A 89 -13.59 -3.63 19.82
C LEU A 89 -14.01 -5.11 19.87
N TRP A 90 -13.34 -5.97 19.12
CA TRP A 90 -13.59 -7.41 19.14
C TRP A 90 -13.18 -8.05 20.47
N GLN A 91 -12.06 -7.62 21.07
CA GLN A 91 -11.68 -8.01 22.43
C GLN A 91 -12.76 -7.61 23.44
N LYS A 92 -13.23 -6.36 23.40
CA LYS A 92 -14.33 -5.90 24.28
C LYS A 92 -15.62 -6.71 24.08
N ILE A 93 -15.94 -7.07 22.85
CA ILE A 93 -17.11 -7.91 22.54
C ILE A 93 -16.92 -9.31 23.13
N ILE A 94 -15.73 -9.91 23.00
CA ILE A 94 -15.42 -11.21 23.60
C ILE A 94 -15.51 -11.15 25.12
N ASP A 95 -15.00 -10.11 25.75
CA ASP A 95 -15.07 -9.95 27.21
C ASP A 95 -16.51 -9.86 27.72
N VAL A 96 -17.42 -9.28 26.92
CA VAL A 96 -18.86 -9.21 27.21
C VAL A 96 -19.58 -10.54 26.93
N LEU A 97 -19.19 -11.24 25.85
CA LEU A 97 -19.87 -12.46 25.40
C LEU A 97 -19.34 -13.75 26.07
N LEU A 98 -18.09 -13.75 26.54
CA LEU A 98 -17.43 -14.87 27.21
C LEU A 98 -16.73 -14.40 28.50
N PRO A 99 -17.49 -13.91 29.50
CA PRO A 99 -16.91 -13.26 30.68
C PRO A 99 -16.19 -14.21 31.66
N ASN A 100 -16.25 -15.53 31.46
CA ASN A 100 -15.74 -16.55 32.40
C ASN A 100 -14.76 -17.54 31.75
N LYS A 101 -13.84 -17.04 30.93
CA LYS A 101 -12.64 -17.81 30.54
C LYS A 101 -11.47 -17.48 31.45
#